data_AF-I7KT62-F1
#
_entry.id   AF-I7KT62-F1
#
_cell.length_a   1.000
_cell.length_b   1.000
_cell.length_c   1.000
_cell.angle_alpha   90.00
_cell.angle_beta   90.00
_cell.angle_gamma   90.00
#
_symmetry.space_group_name_H-M   'P 1'
#
loop_
_entity.id
_entity.type
_entity.pdbx_description
1 polymer ?
#
loop_
_entity_poly.entity_id
_entity_poly.type
_entity_poly.pdbx_seq_one_letter_code
_entity_poly.pdbx_strand_id
1 'polypeptide(L)' 'MSDFDFNSLFGDSKLDIDCPNCNRKLTFTLKDVGKTIKCPKCSTLINLKKDSSFDKSIKSVDKSLKDLENAFKKFGK' A
#
# COMPACT_ATOMS: atom_id res chain seq x y z
N MET A 1 15.51 10.91 -11.48
CA MET A 1 14.05 11.08 -11.62
C MET A 1 13.44 10.32 -10.47
N SER A 2 13.09 11.05 -9.41
CA SER A 2 12.41 10.46 -8.26
C SER A 2 10.93 10.54 -8.58
N ASP A 3 10.33 9.41 -8.95
CA ASP A 3 8.90 9.34 -9.18
C ASP A 3 8.24 9.26 -7.80
N PHE A 4 7.53 10.33 -7.41
CA PHE A 4 6.76 10.35 -6.16
C PHE A 4 5.44 9.57 -6.32
N ASP A 5 5.55 8.31 -6.73
CA ASP A 5 4.42 7.37 -6.75
C ASP A 5 4.06 6.96 -5.32
N PHE A 6 2.77 6.92 -5.00
CA PHE A 6 2.30 6.42 -3.69
C PHE A 6 2.83 5.02 -3.39
N ASN A 7 2.92 4.16 -4.41
CA ASN A 7 3.45 2.80 -4.26
C ASN A 7 4.97 2.77 -3.99
N SER A 8 5.72 3.78 -4.43
CA SER A 8 7.15 3.86 -4.15
C SER A 8 7.43 4.38 -2.73
N LEU A 9 6.56 5.23 -2.19
CA LEU A 9 6.71 5.77 -0.83
C LEU A 9 6.10 4.88 0.25
N PHE A 10 4.91 4.35 -0.01
CA PHE A 10 4.12 3.62 0.97
C PHE A 10 3.97 2.15 0.63
N GLY A 11 4.42 1.70 -0.54
CA GLY A 11 4.21 0.31 -0.93
C GLY A 11 4.98 -0.68 -0.05
N ASP A 12 6.07 -0.26 0.60
CA ASP A 12 6.81 -1.05 1.61
C ASP A 12 6.33 -0.77 3.05
N SER A 13 5.31 0.06 3.23
CA SER A 13 4.68 0.27 4.54
C SER A 13 4.10 -1.04 5.02
N LYS A 14 4.63 -1.48 6.16
CA LYS A 14 4.24 -2.69 6.85
C LYS A 14 2.96 -2.42 7.62
N LEU A 15 1.96 -3.24 7.37
CA LEU A 15 0.70 -3.28 8.09
C LEU A 15 0.69 -4.56 8.93
N ASP A 16 0.43 -4.39 10.21
CA ASP A 16 0.26 -5.49 11.14
C ASP A 16 -1.23 -5.74 11.35
N ILE A 17 -1.69 -6.94 10.99
CA ILE A 17 -3.05 -7.39 11.33
C ILE A 17 -2.96 -8.65 12.18
N ASP A 18 -3.95 -8.85 13.03
CA ASP A 18 -4.09 -10.11 13.74
C ASP A 18 -4.79 -11.14 12.85
N CYS A 19 -4.14 -12.29 12.65
CA CYS A 19 -4.72 -13.39 11.90
C CYS A 19 -5.95 -13.94 12.64
N PRO A 20 -7.14 -14.01 12.02
CA PRO A 20 -8.34 -14.52 12.70
C PRO A 20 -8.26 -16.01 13.04
N ASN A 21 -7.37 -16.76 12.39
CA ASN A 21 -7.24 -18.21 12.59
C ASN A 21 -6.29 -18.58 13.75
N CYS A 22 -5.17 -17.87 13.87
CA CYS A 22 -4.13 -18.20 14.87
C CYS A 22 -3.83 -17.06 15.85
N ASN A 23 -4.54 -15.94 15.74
CA ASN A 23 -4.38 -14.74 16.56
C ASN A 23 -2.91 -14.25 16.62
N ARG A 24 -2.18 -14.43 15.52
CA ARG A 24 -0.78 -13.99 15.37
C ARG A 24 -0.73 -12.71 14.57
N LYS A 25 0.17 -11.82 14.97
CA LYS A 25 0.53 -10.63 14.18
C LYS A 25 1.11 -11.05 12.83
N LEU A 26 0.43 -10.61 11.79
CA LEU A 26 0.81 -10.77 10.40
C LEU A 26 1.24 -9.42 9.87
N THR A 27 2.53 -9.32 9.57
CA THR A 27 3.11 -8.16 8.91
C THR A 27 3.10 -8.40 7.40
N PHE A 28 2.39 -7.56 6.65
CA PHE A 28 2.37 -7.56 5.19
C PHE A 28 2.53 -6.14 4.67
N THR A 29 2.81 -5.96 3.39
CA THR A 29 3.01 -4.64 2.81
C THR A 29 1.77 -4.14 2.09
N LEU A 30 1.63 -2.82 1.90
CA LEU A 30 0.55 -2.26 1.07
C LEU A 30 0.58 -2.80 -0.37
N LYS A 31 1.76 -3.18 -0.90
CA LYS A 31 1.93 -3.87 -2.19
C LYS A 31 1.31 -5.28 -2.24
N ASP A 32 1.09 -5.90 -1.08
CA ASP A 32 0.42 -7.20 -0.96
C ASP A 32 -1.11 -7.07 -0.88
N VAL A 33 -1.63 -5.86 -0.67
CA VAL A 33 -3.08 -5.61 -0.67
C VAL A 33 -3.63 -5.82 -2.08
N GLY A 34 -4.61 -6.70 -2.22
CA GLY A 34 -5.09 -7.20 -3.51
C GLY A 34 -4.54 -8.58 -3.89
N LYS A 35 -3.54 -9.10 -3.15
CA LYS A 35 -2.95 -10.42 -3.37
C LYS A 35 -3.35 -11.40 -2.26
N THR A 36 -3.17 -12.69 -2.55
CA THR A 36 -3.32 -13.75 -1.56
C THR A 36 -2.00 -13.93 -0.83
N ILE A 37 -1.96 -13.62 0.46
CA ILE A 37 -0.79 -13.86 1.32
C ILE A 37 -0.98 -15.16 2.11
N LYS A 38 0.12 -15.87 2.36
CA LYS A 38 0.12 -17.07 3.20
C LYS A 38 0.65 -16.71 4.58
N CYS A 39 -0.12 -17.02 5.62
CA CYS A 39 0.33 -16.83 6.99
C CYS A 39 1.49 -17.80 7.31
N PRO A 40 2.67 -17.33 7.74
CA PRO A 40 3.82 -18.20 8.03
C PRO A 40 3.63 -19.05 9.30
N LYS A 41 2.64 -18.73 10.15
CA LYS A 41 2.39 -19.45 11.41
C LYS A 41 1.41 -20.61 11.25
N CYS A 42 0.27 -20.36 10.61
CA CYS A 42 -0.79 -21.36 10.46
C CYS A 42 -0.96 -21.85 9.02
N SER A 43 -0.16 -21.35 8.07
CA SER A 43 -0.28 -21.64 6.65
C SER A 43 -1.63 -21.26 6.01
N THR A 44 -2.46 -20.48 6.71
CA THR A 44 -3.74 -19.99 6.19
C THR A 44 -3.53 -19.00 5.05
N LEU A 45 -4.24 -19.20 3.95
CA LEU A 45 -4.29 -18.28 2.82
C LEU A 45 -5.29 -17.17 3.14
N ILE A 46 -4.81 -15.93 3.20
CA ILE A 46 -5.62 -14.75 3.49
C ILE A 46 -5.65 -13.91 2.24
N ASN A 47 -6.84 -13.70 1.70
CA ASN A 47 -7.02 -12.85 0.53
C ASN A 47 -7.22 -11.41 0.99
N LEU A 48 -6.19 -10.58 0.85
CA LEU A 48 -6.32 -9.14 1.05
C LEU A 48 -7.12 -8.58 -0.12
N LYS A 49 -8.44 -8.40 0.04
CA LYS A 49 -9.24 -7.73 -1.00
C LYS A 49 -8.97 -6.23 -0.92
N LYS A 50 -8.47 -5.65 -2.01
CA LYS A 50 -8.55 -4.21 -2.20
C LYS A 50 -9.99 -3.88 -2.53
N ASP A 51 -10.67 -3.16 -1.64
CA ASP A 51 -12.00 -2.67 -1.98
C ASP A 51 -11.88 -1.50 -2.98
N SER A 52 -12.95 -1.27 -3.73
CA SER A 52 -13.07 -0.16 -4.69
C SER A 52 -12.80 1.20 -4.04
N SER A 53 -13.12 1.33 -2.75
CA SER A 53 -12.84 2.52 -1.94
C SER A 53 -11.33 2.75 -1.77
N PHE A 54 -10.56 1.68 -1.51
CA PHE A 54 -9.12 1.77 -1.31
C PHE A 54 -8.41 2.20 -2.60
N ASP A 55 -8.82 1.63 -3.74
CA ASP A 55 -8.29 1.98 -5.07
C ASP A 55 -8.50 3.47 -5.42
N LYS A 56 -9.68 4.00 -5.09
CA LYS A 56 -9.98 5.44 -5.26
C LYS A 56 -9.08 6.30 -4.37
N SER A 57 -8.92 5.93 -3.11
CA SER A 57 -8.04 6.67 -2.18
C SER A 57 -6.60 6.72 -2.67
N ILE A 58 -6.05 5.59 -3.12
CA ILE A 58 -4.68 5.57 -3.66
C ILE A 58 -4.55 6.48 -4.88
N LYS A 59 -5.50 6.41 -5.83
CA LYS A 59 -5.50 7.28 -7.01
C LYS A 59 -5.57 8.77 -6.67
N SER A 60 -6.36 9.13 -5.66
CA SER A 60 -6.46 10.51 -5.20
C SER A 60 -5.14 11.00 -4.60
N VAL A 61 -4.49 10.18 -3.76
CA VAL A 61 -3.19 10.55 -3.17
C VAL A 61 -2.12 10.64 -4.25
N ASP A 62 -2.07 9.69 -5.18
CA ASP A 62 -1.14 9.69 -6.31
C ASP A 62 -1.24 10.98 -7.15
N LYS A 63 -2.47 11.38 -7.48
CA LYS A 63 -2.72 12.64 -8.17
C LYS A 63 -2.22 13.85 -7.37
N SER A 64 -2.44 13.88 -6.07
CA SER A 64 -1.97 14.97 -5.20
C SER A 64 -0.44 15.05 -5.14
N LEU A 65 0.25 13.90 -5.05
CA LEU A 65 1.72 13.86 -5.06
C LEU A 65 2.29 14.36 -6.39
N LYS A 66 1.67 13.96 -7.51
CA LYS A 66 2.06 14.43 -8.85
C LYS A 66 1.87 15.92 -9.05
N ASP A 67 0.79 16.49 -8.52
CA ASP A 67 0.52 17.93 -8.62
C ASP A 67 1.56 18.74 -7.82
N LEU A 68 1.90 18.28 -6.62
CA LEU A 68 2.97 18.85 -5.81
C LEU A 68 4.33 18.77 -6.52
N GLU A 69 4.66 17.63 -7.13
CA GLU A 69 5.92 17.47 -7.88
C GLU A 69 6.04 18.49 -9.03
N ASN A 70 4.93 18.72 -9.76
CA ASN A 70 4.89 19.72 -10.82
C ASN A 70 5.06 21.15 -10.29
N ALA A 71 4.51 21.45 -9.11
CA ALA A 71 4.73 22.73 -8.45
C ALA A 71 6.21 22.89 -8.08
N PHE A 72 6.82 21.90 -7.43
CA PHE A 72 8.25 21.94 -7.07
C PHE A 72 9.17 22.10 -8.29
N LYS A 73 8.88 21.43 -9.41
CA LYS A 73 9.63 21.60 -10.68
C LYS A 73 9.55 23.02 -11.24
N LYS A 74 8.45 23.75 -11.00
CA LYS A 74 8.32 25.17 -11.40
C LYS A 74 9.09 26.12 -10.49
N PHE A 75 9.25 25.79 -9.21
CA PHE A 75 10.03 26.61 -8.25
C PHE A 75 11.54 26.42 -8.38
N GLY A 76 12.01 25.29 -8.92
CA GLY A 76 13.43 24.99 -9.12
C GLY A 76 14.04 25.44 -10.44
N LYS A 77 13.32 26.23 -11.25
CA LYS A 77 13.79 26.79 -12.53
C LYS A 77 13.93 28.30 -12.44
#